data_AF-A0A0F9NJL6-F1
#
_entry.id   AF-A0A0F9NJL6-F1
#
_cell.length_a   1.000
_cell.length_b   1.000
_cell.length_c   1.000
_cell.angle_alpha   90.00
_cell.angle_beta   90.00
_cell.angle_gamma   90.00
#
_symmetry.space_group_name_H-M   'P 1'
#
loop_
_entity.id
_entity.type
_entity.pdbx_description
1 polymer ?
#
loop_
_entity_poly.entity_id
_entity_poly.type
_entity_poly.pdbx_seq_one_letter_code
_entity_poly.pdbx_strand_id
1 'polypeptide(L)'
;MSRITENEKQQIIKQYQSGLGSETIAKNFNRSSTAILKLLKRKGIEFINQEVSRIYPDDRSIVFGDKVVKYDYLILALGAESNMPLIDGLEEAAINFYSLEGIARL
;
A
#
# COMPACT_ATOMS: atom_id res chain seq x y z
N MET A 1 4.27 -13.29 -21.92
CA MET A 1 5.23 -13.08 -20.82
C MET A 1 5.73 -14.42 -20.32
N SER A 2 7.04 -14.56 -20.08
CA SER A 2 7.64 -15.79 -19.57
C SER A 2 7.23 -16.06 -18.11
N ARG A 3 7.22 -17.35 -17.72
CA ARG A 3 6.91 -17.79 -16.35
C ARG A 3 8.02 -17.33 -15.40
N ILE A 4 7.63 -16.83 -14.22
CA ILE A 4 8.58 -16.52 -13.14
C ILE A 4 9.23 -17.83 -12.67
N THR A 5 10.56 -17.89 -12.78
CA THR A 5 11.41 -19.01 -12.35
C THR A 5 11.41 -19.17 -10.84
N GLU A 6 11.86 -20.31 -10.33
CA GLU A 6 11.89 -20.53 -8.87
C GLU A 6 12.89 -19.59 -8.18
N ASN A 7 14.05 -19.33 -8.79
CA ASN A 7 15.03 -18.38 -8.26
C ASN A 7 14.44 -16.95 -8.17
N GLU A 8 13.78 -16.48 -9.23
CA GLU A 8 13.11 -15.17 -9.21
C GLU A 8 12.04 -15.10 -8.11
N LYS A 9 11.24 -16.16 -7.90
CA LYS A 9 10.24 -16.18 -6.81
C LYS A 9 10.88 -15.99 -5.45
N GLN A 10 11.99 -16.68 -5.17
CA GLN A 10 12.68 -16.55 -3.88
C GLN A 10 13.22 -15.13 -3.67
N GLN A 11 13.78 -14.52 -4.72
CA GLN A 11 14.27 -13.15 -4.66
C GLN A 11 13.12 -12.12 -4.49
N ILE A 12 11.99 -12.33 -5.18
CA ILE A 12 10.78 -11.51 -5.01
C ILE A 12 10.27 -11.57 -3.58
N ILE A 13 10.17 -12.76 -2.99
CA ILE A 13 9.72 -12.95 -1.61
C ILE A 13 10.67 -12.25 -0.64
N LYS A 14 11.98 -12.40 -0.83
CA LYS A 14 13.00 -11.73 -0.01
C LYS A 14 12.88 -10.20 -0.06
N GLN A 15 12.66 -9.63 -1.24
CA GLN A 15 12.47 -8.17 -1.39
C GLN A 15 11.18 -7.68 -0.73
N TYR A 16 10.08 -8.44 -0.84
CA TYR A 16 8.84 -8.08 -0.17
C TYR A 16 9.00 -8.10 1.36
N GLN A 17 9.67 -9.13 1.89
CA GLN A 17 9.96 -9.24 3.33
C GLN A 17 10.90 -8.14 3.85
N SER A 18 11.72 -7.53 2.99
CA SER A 18 12.53 -6.37 3.37
C SER A 18 11.77 -5.03 3.30
N GLY A 19 10.47 -5.06 3.04
CA GLY A 19 9.60 -3.86 3.01
C GLY A 19 9.44 -3.21 1.63
N LEU A 20 9.91 -3.83 0.54
CA LEU A 20 9.68 -3.29 -0.80
C LEU A 20 8.24 -3.58 -1.27
N GLY A 21 7.57 -2.55 -1.79
CA GLY A 21 6.24 -2.68 -2.38
C GLY A 21 6.23 -3.48 -3.68
N SER A 22 5.07 -4.06 -4.03
CA SER A 22 4.90 -4.90 -5.22
C SER A 22 5.22 -4.18 -6.53
N GLU A 23 5.00 -2.86 -6.60
CA GLU A 23 5.29 -2.05 -7.79
C GLU A 23 6.81 -1.89 -8.01
N THR A 24 7.56 -1.60 -6.95
CA THR A 24 9.02 -1.52 -7.00
C THR A 24 9.64 -2.86 -7.36
N ILE A 25 9.14 -3.94 -6.74
CA ILE A 25 9.60 -5.30 -7.06
C ILE A 25 9.29 -5.64 -8.53
N ALA A 26 8.10 -5.30 -9.02
CA ALA A 26 7.71 -5.54 -10.41
C ALA A 26 8.71 -4.89 -11.39
N LYS A 27 9.09 -3.63 -11.15
CA LYS A 27 10.10 -2.91 -11.93
C LYS A 27 11.47 -3.61 -11.88
N ASN A 28 11.92 -4.03 -10.69
CA ASN A 28 13.22 -4.71 -10.51
C ASN A 28 13.35 -6.00 -11.33
N PHE A 29 12.26 -6.74 -11.53
CA PHE A 29 12.25 -8.00 -12.28
C PHE A 29 11.66 -7.86 -13.70
N ASN A 30 11.38 -6.64 -14.16
CA ASN A 30 10.70 -6.37 -15.42
C ASN A 30 9.41 -7.21 -15.58
N ARG A 31 8.61 -7.29 -14.51
CA ARG A 31 7.31 -7.97 -14.45
C ARG A 31 6.19 -6.97 -14.23
N SER A 32 4.94 -7.39 -14.44
CA SER A 32 3.79 -6.61 -14.00
C SER A 32 3.55 -6.78 -12.50
N SER A 33 3.08 -5.74 -11.83
CA SER A 33 2.67 -5.81 -10.42
C SER A 33 1.58 -6.86 -10.19
N THR A 34 0.67 -7.05 -11.15
CA THR A 34 -0.31 -8.15 -11.12
C THR A 34 0.34 -9.53 -11.01
N ALA A 35 1.49 -9.77 -11.67
CA ALA A 35 2.20 -11.05 -11.55
C ALA A 35 2.81 -11.24 -10.16
N ILE A 36 3.32 -10.17 -9.56
CA ILE A 36 3.84 -10.15 -8.18
C ILE A 36 2.71 -10.42 -7.18
N LEU A 37 1.58 -9.72 -7.29
CA LEU A 37 0.41 -9.92 -6.43
C LEU A 37 -0.16 -11.35 -6.55
N LYS A 38 -0.20 -11.93 -7.76
CA LYS A 38 -0.58 -13.34 -7.95
C LYS A 38 0.39 -14.30 -7.26
N LEU A 39 1.67 -13.97 -7.20
CA LEU A 39 2.66 -14.77 -6.45
C LEU A 39 2.43 -14.66 -4.94
N LEU A 40 2.21 -13.46 -4.40
CA LEU A 40 1.90 -13.23 -3.00
C LEU A 40 0.61 -13.93 -2.57
N LYS A 41 -0.44 -13.90 -3.42
CA LYS A 41 -1.69 -14.64 -3.19
C LYS A 41 -1.46 -16.14 -3.04
N ARG A 42 -0.59 -16.74 -3.86
CA ARG A 42 -0.21 -18.16 -3.72
C ARG A 42 0.58 -18.46 -2.45
N LYS A 43 1.10 -17.42 -1.77
CA LYS A 43 1.75 -17.51 -0.46
C LYS A 43 0.82 -17.13 0.69
N GLY A 44 -0.49 -17.00 0.44
CA GLY A 44 -1.49 -16.72 1.45
C GLY A 44 -1.65 -15.23 1.79
N ILE A 45 -1.05 -14.33 1.02
CA ILE A 45 -1.16 -12.87 1.23
C ILE A 45 -2.17 -12.32 0.23
N GLU A 46 -3.34 -11.94 0.72
CA GLU A 46 -4.38 -11.29 -0.08
C GLU A 46 -4.18 -9.77 -0.12
N PHE A 47 -4.30 -9.18 -1.31
CA PHE A 47 -4.23 -7.75 -1.51
C PHE A 47 -5.59 -7.22 -1.98
N ILE A 48 -6.11 -6.25 -1.24
CA ILE A 48 -7.38 -5.58 -1.54
C ILE A 48 -7.05 -4.12 -1.81
N ASN A 49 -7.22 -3.68 -3.06
CA ASN A 49 -6.96 -2.30 -3.46
C ASN A 49 -8.19 -1.43 -3.15
N GLN A 50 -8.43 -1.16 -1.88
CA GLN A 50 -9.53 -0.31 -1.41
C GLN A 50 -9.07 0.52 -0.21
N GLU A 51 -9.61 1.72 -0.09
CA GLU A 51 -9.41 2.57 1.07
C GLU A 51 -10.24 2.09 2.26
N VAL A 52 -9.62 2.02 3.44
CA VAL A 52 -10.30 1.71 4.70
C VAL A 52 -10.94 2.99 5.24
N SER A 53 -12.27 3.03 5.29
CA SER A 53 -13.02 4.20 5.73
C SER A 53 -13.25 4.23 7.25
N ARG A 54 -13.19 3.07 7.92
CA ARG A 54 -13.36 2.99 9.37
C ARG A 54 -12.71 1.76 9.98
N ILE A 55 -12.26 1.90 11.22
CA ILE A 55 -11.74 0.82 12.06
C ILE A 55 -12.59 0.77 13.32
N TYR A 56 -13.07 -0.41 13.69
CA TYR A 56 -13.80 -0.68 14.93
C TYR A 56 -12.96 -1.62 15.82
N PRO A 57 -12.10 -1.07 16.70
CA PRO A 57 -11.16 -1.88 17.48
C PRO A 57 -11.84 -2.89 18.41
N ASP A 58 -12.93 -2.47 19.07
CA ASP A 58 -13.68 -3.30 20.03
C ASP A 58 -14.35 -4.49 19.35
N ASP A 59 -14.84 -4.27 18.12
CA ASP A 59 -15.47 -5.30 17.28
C ASP A 59 -14.44 -6.10 16.46
N ARG A 60 -13.17 -5.71 16.54
CA ARG A 60 -12.05 -6.23 15.73
C ARG A 60 -12.39 -6.31 14.25
N SER A 61 -12.88 -5.20 13.72
CA SER A 61 -13.30 -5.10 12.32
C SER A 61 -12.83 -3.82 11.64
N ILE A 62 -12.70 -3.89 10.33
CA ILE A 62 -12.47 -2.74 9.45
C ILE A 62 -13.57 -2.65 8.40
N VAL A 63 -13.81 -1.44 7.91
CA VAL A 63 -14.77 -1.15 6.84
C VAL A 63 -14.03 -0.55 5.65
N PHE A 64 -14.35 -1.04 4.46
CA PHE A 64 -13.97 -0.42 3.19
C PHE A 64 -15.07 -0.62 2.17
N GLY A 65 -15.49 0.45 1.49
CA GLY A 65 -16.74 0.44 0.71
C GLY A 65 -17.90 -0.12 1.55
N ASP A 66 -18.63 -1.08 0.99
CA ASP A 66 -19.76 -1.75 1.67
C ASP A 66 -19.37 -3.05 2.41
N LYS A 67 -18.06 -3.29 2.62
CA LYS A 67 -17.57 -4.54 3.22
C LYS A 67 -17.07 -4.31 4.64
N VAL A 68 -17.36 -5.29 5.49
CA VAL A 68 -16.80 -5.40 6.84
C VAL A 68 -15.91 -6.64 6.90
N VAL A 69 -14.67 -6.47 7.36
CA VAL A 69 -13.70 -7.56 7.51
C VAL A 69 -13.26 -7.67 8.96
N LYS A 70 -13.34 -8.89 9.50
CA LYS A 70 -12.88 -9.23 10.85
C LYS A 70 -11.38 -9.53 10.86
N TYR A 71 -10.73 -9.27 11.99
CA TYR A 71 -9.33 -9.60 12.21
C TYR A 71 -9.08 -10.17 13.61
N ASP A 72 -8.04 -10.98 13.74
CA ASP A 72 -7.48 -11.35 15.05
C ASP A 72 -6.46 -10.31 15.53
N TYR A 73 -5.63 -9.85 14.59
CA TYR A 73 -4.63 -8.80 14.79
C TYR A 73 -4.69 -7.80 13.63
N LEU A 74 -4.53 -6.51 13.95
CA LEU A 74 -4.48 -5.43 12.97
C LEU A 74 -3.15 -4.69 13.07
N ILE A 75 -2.46 -4.56 11.93
CA ILE A 75 -1.23 -3.76 11.81
C ILE A 75 -1.60 -2.48 11.04
N LEU A 76 -1.37 -1.32 11.66
CA LEU A 76 -1.61 -0.02 11.04
C LEU A 76 -0.33 0.52 10.43
N ALA A 77 -0.33 0.72 9.11
CA ALA A 77 0.80 1.24 8.33
C ALA A 77 0.34 2.28 7.28
N LEU A 78 -0.64 3.11 7.64
CA LEU A 78 -1.29 4.08 6.75
C LEU A 78 -0.44 5.33 6.48
N GLY A 79 0.64 5.54 7.23
CA GLY A 79 1.38 6.80 7.21
C GLY A 79 0.66 7.89 8.02
N ALA A 80 0.78 9.14 7.59
CA ALA A 80 0.15 10.30 8.22
C ALA A 80 -0.57 11.13 7.17
N GLU A 81 -1.70 11.73 7.54
CA GLU A 81 -2.40 12.72 6.73
C GLU A 81 -1.95 14.13 7.10
N SER A 82 -1.86 14.99 6.10
CA SER A 82 -1.52 16.41 6.31
C SER A 82 -2.71 17.14 6.92
N ASN A 83 -2.42 18.04 7.85
CA ASN A 83 -3.42 18.84 8.54
C ASN A 83 -3.35 20.33 8.16
N MET A 84 -2.80 20.63 6.97
CA MET A 84 -2.65 21.99 6.43
C MET A 84 -3.94 22.83 6.44
N PRO A 85 -5.14 22.27 6.16
CA PRO A 85 -6.38 23.07 6.15
C PRO A 85 -6.76 23.71 7.49
N LEU A 86 -6.15 23.34 8.61
CA LEU A 86 -6.42 23.96 9.92
C LEU A 86 -5.72 25.31 10.13
N ILE A 87 -4.80 25.69 9.25
CA ILE A 87 -4.12 26.98 9.30
C ILE A 87 -4.58 27.79 8.10
N ASP A 88 -5.38 28.83 8.36
CA ASP A 88 -5.94 29.70 7.33
C ASP A 88 -4.85 30.19 6.36
N GLY A 89 -5.05 29.93 5.06
CA GLY A 89 -4.15 30.35 3.99
C GLY A 89 -2.93 29.46 3.77
N LEU A 90 -2.71 28.41 4.59
CA LEU A 90 -1.51 27.57 4.48
C LEU A 90 -1.58 26.60 3.30
N GLU A 91 -2.75 26.03 3.00
CA GLU A 91 -2.91 25.08 1.90
C GLU A 91 -2.66 25.72 0.53
N GLU A 92 -3.01 27.00 0.38
CA GLU A 92 -2.83 27.79 -0.83
C GLU A 92 -1.41 28.35 -0.96
N ALA A 93 -0.82 28.83 0.13
CA ALA A 93 0.46 29.53 0.11
C ALA A 93 1.69 28.61 0.25
N ALA A 94 1.54 27.44 0.90
CA ALA A 94 2.67 26.55 1.16
C ALA A 94 2.89 25.51 0.05
N ILE A 95 4.15 25.10 -0.08
CA ILE A 95 4.53 23.93 -0.86
C ILE A 95 4.52 22.72 0.07
N ASN A 96 3.63 21.76 -0.17
CA ASN A 96 3.55 20.54 0.64
C ASN A 96 4.60 19.51 0.20
N PHE A 97 5.77 19.55 0.85
CA PHE A 97 6.87 18.61 0.61
C PHE A 97 6.55 17.15 0.95
N TYR A 98 5.44 16.87 1.65
CA TYR A 98 5.03 15.53 2.06
C TYR A 98 4.02 14.89 1.11
N SER A 99 3.65 15.57 0.02
CA SER A 99 2.75 15.04 -1.01
C SER A 99 3.40 15.13 -2.39
N LEU A 100 3.08 14.17 -3.28
CA LEU A 100 3.57 14.20 -4.66
C LEU A 100 3.03 15.43 -5.40
N GLU A 101 1.76 15.77 -5.18
CA GLU A 101 1.07 16.90 -5.76
C GLU A 101 1.71 18.23 -5.32
N GLY A 102 2.06 18.35 -4.04
CA GLY A 102 2.73 19.53 -3.51
C GLY A 102 4.14 19.72 -4.07
N ILE A 103 4.91 18.64 -4.20
CA ILE A 103 6.24 18.68 -4.84
C ILE A 103 6.15 19.05 -6.33
N ALA A 104 5.11 18.59 -7.04
CA ALA A 104 4.92 18.90 -8.46
C ALA A 104 4.63 20.39 -8.75
N ARG A 105 4.42 21.23 -7.73
CA ARG A 105 4.25 22.69 -7.87
C ARG A 105 5.57 23.47 -7.91
N LEU A 106 6.71 22.83 -7.63
CA LEU A 106 8.07 23.40 -7.75
C LEU A 106 8.54 23.43 -9.21
#